data_AF-A0A820E8Z8-F1
#
_entry.id   AF-A0A820E8Z8-F1
#
_cell.length_a   1.000
_cell.length_b   1.000
_cell.length_c   1.000
_cell.angle_alpha   90.00
_cell.angle_beta   90.00
_cell.angle_gamma   90.00
#
_symmetry.space_group_name_H-M   'P 1'
#
loop_
_entity.id
_entity.type
_entity.pdbx_description
1 polymer ?
#
loop_
_entity_poly.entity_id
_entity_poly.type
_entity_poly.pdbx_seq_one_letter_code
_entity_poly.pdbx_strand_id
1 'polypeptide(L)'
;MTLRGNQPVNHPNSNMNKVLDPLDPQTYDAVAGFVILFDFITNFHPTIEKCRLITCLHHAKSGLGEPSHLETFNCELYINQISGEQMGIALLATRQPVPSCPPQQALSIVIEVQTTNKQNPNEPLRTNAWTKLPLFDHKSRLLSVRWKVPLRSLPIFHNESFPNINKLPTFGSAELYYRLVNSKDAVNQSNLPLSPNHRNLYFYPPQD
;
A
#
# COMPACT_ATOMS: atom_id res chain seq x y z
N MET A 1 -43.97 -7.21 50.64
CA MET A 1 -43.16 -8.31 51.21
C MET A 1 -43.74 -9.60 50.64
N THR A 2 -43.08 -10.41 49.80
CA THR A 2 -41.69 -10.88 49.91
C THR A 2 -41.16 -11.29 48.51
N LEU A 3 -39.84 -11.20 48.40
CA LEU A 3 -38.90 -11.33 47.29
C LEU A 3 -39.10 -12.58 46.40
N ARG A 4 -39.10 -12.41 45.07
CA ARG A 4 -38.80 -13.48 44.09
C ARG A 4 -37.29 -13.59 43.89
N GLY A 5 -36.77 -14.80 44.05
CA GLY A 5 -35.35 -15.12 43.94
C GLY A 5 -34.79 -14.96 42.53
N ASN A 6 -33.55 -14.51 42.49
CA ASN A 6 -32.70 -14.40 41.30
C ASN A 6 -32.40 -15.79 40.70
N GLN A 7 -32.68 -15.96 39.40
CA GLN A 7 -31.93 -16.91 38.57
C GLN A 7 -30.81 -16.14 37.85
N PRO A 8 -29.56 -16.63 37.84
CA PRO A 8 -28.50 -16.00 37.06
C PRO A 8 -28.79 -16.17 35.57
N VAL A 9 -28.93 -15.05 34.88
CA VAL A 9 -28.93 -15.01 33.41
C VAL A 9 -27.54 -15.44 32.96
N ASN A 10 -27.45 -16.61 32.34
CA ASN A 10 -26.24 -17.04 31.65
C ASN A 10 -25.94 -16.03 30.53
N HIS A 11 -24.98 -15.14 30.77
CA HIS A 11 -24.35 -14.41 29.69
C HIS A 11 -23.63 -15.43 28.81
N PRO A 12 -23.94 -15.53 27.51
CA PRO A 12 -23.10 -16.32 26.61
C PRO A 12 -21.70 -15.70 26.67
N ASN A 13 -20.73 -16.50 27.15
CA ASN A 13 -19.31 -16.18 27.09
C ASN A 13 -18.98 -15.79 25.65
N SER A 14 -18.78 -14.49 25.41
CA SER A 14 -18.34 -13.94 24.14
C SER A 14 -16.84 -14.20 23.94
N ASN A 15 -16.40 -15.44 24.17
CA ASN A 15 -15.16 -15.97 23.61
C ASN A 15 -15.45 -16.48 22.20
N MET A 16 -16.12 -15.66 21.38
CA MET A 16 -15.98 -15.78 19.94
C MET A 16 -14.53 -15.43 19.66
N ASN A 17 -13.76 -16.44 19.27
CA ASN A 17 -12.43 -16.32 18.69
C ASN A 17 -12.37 -15.02 17.88
N LYS A 18 -11.70 -14.02 18.43
CA LYS A 18 -11.35 -12.84 17.67
C LYS A 18 -10.38 -13.38 16.63
N VAL A 19 -10.89 -13.70 15.44
CA VAL A 19 -10.05 -13.96 14.27
C VAL A 19 -9.24 -12.68 14.16
N LEU A 20 -7.97 -12.76 14.58
CA LEU A 20 -7.04 -11.63 14.48
C LEU A 20 -7.10 -11.19 13.01
N ASP A 21 -7.27 -9.89 12.77
CA ASP A 21 -7.07 -9.39 11.42
C ASP A 21 -5.64 -9.82 11.07
N PRO A 22 -5.37 -10.49 9.94
CA PRO A 22 -4.00 -10.85 9.59
C PRO A 22 -3.06 -9.63 9.49
N LEU A 23 -3.62 -8.40 9.47
CA LEU A 23 -2.91 -7.12 9.59
C LEU A 23 -2.74 -6.63 11.05
N ASP A 24 -3.19 -7.37 12.05
CA ASP A 24 -2.88 -7.05 13.45
C ASP A 24 -1.35 -7.20 13.67
N PRO A 25 -0.76 -6.44 14.61
CA PRO A 25 0.67 -6.53 14.89
C PRO A 25 1.09 -7.96 15.28
N GLN A 26 1.88 -8.59 14.43
CA GLN A 26 2.39 -9.95 14.62
C GLN A 26 3.92 -9.98 14.68
N THR A 27 4.49 -11.04 15.25
CA THR A 27 5.94 -11.29 15.21
C THR A 27 6.41 -11.43 13.78
N TYR A 28 7.43 -10.65 13.41
CA TYR A 28 8.04 -10.66 12.08
C TYR A 28 9.05 -11.80 11.94
N ASP A 29 8.95 -12.58 10.86
CA ASP A 29 9.91 -13.61 10.48
C ASP A 29 10.80 -13.07 9.34
N ALA A 30 12.06 -12.78 9.65
CA ALA A 30 13.01 -12.23 8.68
C ALA A 30 13.36 -13.20 7.55
N VAL A 31 13.33 -14.52 7.80
CA VAL A 31 13.66 -15.52 6.78
C VAL A 31 12.52 -15.60 5.76
N ALA A 32 11.27 -15.71 6.25
CA ALA A 32 10.10 -15.70 5.39
C ALA A 32 9.88 -14.34 4.71
N GLY A 33 10.24 -13.25 5.39
CA GLY A 33 10.12 -11.88 4.90
C GLY A 33 8.69 -11.37 4.88
N PHE A 34 8.39 -10.49 3.93
CA PHE A 34 7.07 -9.92 3.73
C PHE A 34 6.68 -9.91 2.25
N VAL A 35 5.41 -9.59 1.98
CA VAL A 35 4.90 -9.34 0.63
C VAL A 35 4.29 -7.94 0.61
N ILE A 36 4.55 -7.21 -0.47
CA ILE A 36 3.84 -5.98 -0.80
C ILE A 36 2.73 -6.34 -1.77
N LEU A 37 1.48 -6.07 -1.41
CA LEU A 37 0.35 -6.18 -2.32
C LEU A 37 0.05 -4.78 -2.84
N PHE A 38 0.23 -4.57 -4.14
CA PHE A 38 -0.14 -3.33 -4.80
C PHE A 38 -1.57 -3.48 -5.28
N ASP A 39 -2.49 -2.76 -4.64
CA ASP A 39 -3.91 -2.97 -4.85
C ASP A 39 -4.41 -2.12 -6.02
N PHE A 40 -4.25 -0.79 -5.95
CA PHE A 40 -4.64 0.13 -7.02
C PHE A 40 -3.99 1.53 -6.89
N ILE A 41 -4.07 2.32 -7.95
CA ILE A 41 -3.81 3.76 -7.95
C ILE A 41 -5.11 4.49 -8.28
N THR A 42 -5.40 5.60 -7.59
CA THR A 42 -6.55 6.47 -7.88
C THR A 42 -6.12 7.87 -8.25
N ASN A 43 -7.09 8.67 -8.74
CA ASN A 43 -6.93 10.08 -9.08
C ASN A 43 -5.82 10.34 -10.12
N PHE A 44 -5.56 9.37 -11.01
CA PHE A 44 -4.77 9.64 -12.20
C PHE A 44 -5.48 10.67 -13.08
N HIS A 45 -4.69 11.47 -13.79
CA HIS A 45 -5.24 12.33 -14.82
C HIS A 45 -5.91 11.48 -15.91
N PRO A 46 -7.11 11.85 -16.42
CA PRO A 46 -7.87 11.00 -17.36
C PRO A 46 -7.17 10.65 -18.67
N THR A 47 -6.14 11.43 -19.04
CA THR A 47 -5.31 11.19 -20.24
C THR A 47 -4.28 10.09 -20.04
N ILE A 48 -4.02 9.63 -18.81
CA ILE A 48 -3.12 8.50 -18.57
C ILE A 48 -3.79 7.22 -19.10
N GLU A 49 -3.07 6.47 -19.94
CA GLU A 49 -3.60 5.24 -20.57
C GLU A 49 -3.10 3.98 -19.87
N LYS A 50 -1.79 3.93 -19.58
CA LYS A 50 -1.15 2.77 -18.96
C LYS A 50 -0.20 3.24 -17.88
N CYS A 51 0.02 2.39 -16.89
CA CYS A 51 1.07 2.60 -15.89
C CYS A 51 1.86 1.33 -15.58
N ARG A 52 3.08 1.49 -15.10
CA ARG A 52 3.94 0.42 -14.58
C ARG A 52 4.64 0.91 -13.30
N LEU A 53 4.76 0.02 -12.33
CA LEU A 53 5.59 0.26 -11.15
C LEU A 53 6.99 -0.31 -11.35
N ILE A 54 8.00 0.46 -10.97
CA ILE A 54 9.37 -0.01 -10.77
C ILE A 54 9.68 0.19 -9.30
N THR A 55 10.11 -0.87 -8.62
CA THR A 55 10.34 -0.81 -7.18
C THR A 55 11.77 -1.17 -6.83
N CYS A 56 12.36 -0.44 -5.89
CA CYS A 56 13.72 -0.69 -5.42
C CYS A 56 13.73 -0.64 -3.90
N LEU A 57 14.29 -1.67 -3.26
CA LEU A 57 14.65 -1.54 -1.85
C LEU A 57 15.71 -0.46 -1.69
N HIS A 58 15.57 0.36 -0.67
CA HIS A 58 16.47 1.45 -0.35
C HIS A 58 16.86 1.38 1.11
N HIS A 59 18.16 1.41 1.37
CA HIS A 59 18.72 1.51 2.71
C HIS A 59 19.57 2.77 2.81
N ALA A 60 19.40 3.54 3.89
CA ALA A 60 20.00 4.87 4.04
C ALA A 60 21.54 4.92 3.90
N LYS A 61 22.26 3.81 4.15
CA LYS A 61 23.73 3.76 4.02
C LYS A 61 24.23 3.16 2.71
N SER A 62 23.52 2.17 2.18
CA SER A 62 23.97 1.39 1.00
C SER A 62 23.26 1.80 -0.29
N GLY A 63 22.27 2.71 -0.20
CA GLY A 63 21.55 3.24 -1.34
C GLY A 63 20.46 2.30 -1.85
N LEU A 64 20.20 2.40 -3.16
CA LEU A 64 19.23 1.59 -3.88
C LEU A 64 19.79 0.20 -4.17
N GLY A 65 18.98 -0.83 -3.93
CA GLY A 65 19.21 -2.19 -4.44
C GLY A 65 18.69 -2.35 -5.86
N GLU A 66 18.68 -3.60 -6.32
CA GLU A 66 18.23 -3.96 -7.67
C GLU A 66 16.75 -3.62 -7.91
N PRO A 67 16.40 -3.00 -9.06
CA PRO A 67 15.03 -2.68 -9.41
C PRO A 67 14.23 -3.93 -9.80
N SER A 68 12.98 -3.99 -9.34
CA SER A 68 11.97 -4.93 -9.81
C SER A 68 10.96 -4.21 -10.69
N HIS A 69 10.80 -4.68 -11.93
CA HIS A 69 9.80 -4.16 -12.86
C HIS A 69 8.52 -4.99 -12.74
N LEU A 70 7.42 -4.34 -12.36
CA LEU A 70 6.11 -5.01 -12.38
C LEU A 70 5.51 -4.98 -13.79
N GLU A 71 4.43 -5.73 -13.98
CA GLU A 71 3.66 -5.73 -15.22
C GLU A 71 3.07 -4.33 -15.55
N THR A 72 2.57 -4.18 -16.78
CA THR A 72 1.94 -2.94 -17.22
C THR A 72 0.42 -3.05 -17.07
N PHE A 73 -0.18 -2.04 -16.47
CA PHE A 73 -1.61 -1.98 -16.16
C PHE A 73 -2.30 -0.92 -17.00
N ASN A 74 -3.52 -1.21 -17.44
CA ASN A 74 -4.36 -0.21 -18.09
C ASN A 74 -4.97 0.74 -17.05
N CYS A 75 -5.09 2.01 -17.42
CA CYS A 75 -5.73 3.04 -16.64
C CYS A 75 -7.11 3.34 -17.24
N GLU A 76 -8.13 3.29 -16.38
CA GLU A 76 -9.53 3.42 -16.76
C GLU A 76 -10.16 4.64 -16.08
N LEU A 77 -11.22 5.17 -16.70
CA LEU A 77 -12.03 6.18 -16.05
C LEU A 77 -13.01 5.50 -15.10
N TYR A 78 -12.92 5.83 -13.83
CA TYR A 78 -13.82 5.37 -12.79
C TYR A 78 -14.80 6.47 -12.41
N ILE A 79 -16.07 6.12 -12.24
CA ILE A 79 -17.12 7.01 -11.75
C ILE A 79 -17.58 6.48 -10.40
N ASN A 80 -17.36 7.25 -9.34
CA ASN A 80 -17.90 6.92 -8.04
C ASN A 80 -19.44 7.04 -8.10
N GLN A 81 -20.14 5.92 -7.91
CA GLN A 81 -21.59 5.86 -8.06
C GLN A 81 -22.34 6.69 -7.00
N ILE A 82 -21.70 6.97 -5.86
CA ILE A 82 -22.31 7.69 -4.74
C ILE A 82 -22.06 9.20 -4.88
N SER A 83 -20.82 9.61 -5.12
CA SER A 83 -20.46 11.05 -5.22
C SER A 83 -20.55 11.63 -6.63
N GLY A 84 -20.61 10.78 -7.67
CA GLY A 84 -20.50 11.18 -9.07
C GLY A 84 -19.08 11.60 -9.49
N GLU A 85 -18.11 11.53 -8.57
CA GLU A 85 -16.71 11.91 -8.82
C GLU A 85 -16.09 11.01 -9.90
N GLN A 86 -15.50 11.63 -10.92
CA GLN A 86 -14.76 10.92 -11.96
C GLN A 86 -13.26 10.97 -11.66
N MET A 87 -12.59 9.83 -11.76
CA MET A 87 -11.15 9.73 -11.52
C MET A 87 -10.51 8.68 -12.42
N GLY A 88 -9.27 8.91 -12.85
CA GLY A 88 -8.47 7.86 -13.45
C GLY A 88 -8.04 6.85 -12.38
N ILE A 89 -8.18 5.56 -12.65
CA ILE A 89 -7.71 4.49 -11.78
C ILE A 89 -6.83 3.52 -12.55
N ALA A 90 -5.96 2.82 -11.82
CA ALA A 90 -5.31 1.60 -12.30
C ALA A 90 -5.51 0.51 -11.24
N LEU A 91 -6.18 -0.58 -11.60
CA LEU A 91 -6.28 -1.76 -10.74
C LEU A 91 -5.01 -2.59 -10.93
N LEU A 92 -4.16 -2.64 -9.90
CA LEU A 92 -2.86 -3.29 -9.99
C LEU A 92 -2.97 -4.77 -9.61
N ALA A 93 -3.64 -5.08 -8.50
CA ALA A 93 -3.88 -6.44 -8.04
C ALA A 93 -2.65 -7.39 -8.10
N THR A 94 -1.45 -6.84 -7.87
CA THR A 94 -0.18 -7.55 -8.07
C THR A 94 0.59 -7.63 -6.75
N ARG A 95 1.53 -8.57 -6.67
CA ARG A 95 2.28 -8.84 -5.44
C ARG A 95 3.78 -8.89 -5.68
N GLN A 96 4.53 -8.32 -4.74
CA GLN A 96 5.98 -8.38 -4.72
C GLN A 96 6.46 -9.02 -3.40
N PRO A 97 6.88 -10.29 -3.44
CA PRO A 97 7.54 -10.92 -2.31
C PRO A 97 8.92 -10.31 -2.05
N VAL A 98 9.28 -10.17 -0.77
CA VAL A 98 10.59 -9.72 -0.30
C VAL A 98 11.09 -10.70 0.76
N PRO A 99 11.62 -11.87 0.35
CA PRO A 99 12.10 -12.90 1.28
C PRO A 99 13.42 -12.47 1.93
N SER A 100 13.77 -13.10 3.05
CA SER A 100 15.09 -12.92 3.71
C SER A 100 15.43 -11.46 4.02
N CYS A 101 14.44 -10.67 4.42
CA CYS A 101 14.60 -9.25 4.69
C CYS A 101 14.74 -9.01 6.21
N PRO A 102 15.85 -8.44 6.70
CA PRO A 102 15.98 -8.12 8.12
C PRO A 102 15.09 -6.91 8.50
N PRO A 103 14.51 -6.89 9.72
CA PRO A 103 13.62 -5.81 10.14
C PRO A 103 14.39 -4.56 10.57
N GLN A 104 14.87 -3.79 9.60
CA GLN A 104 15.66 -2.59 9.84
C GLN A 104 14.84 -1.33 9.57
N GLN A 105 14.77 -0.41 10.54
CA GLN A 105 14.07 0.87 10.39
C GLN A 105 14.61 1.72 9.22
N ALA A 106 15.90 1.59 8.89
CA ALA A 106 16.52 2.31 7.78
C ALA A 106 16.13 1.76 6.39
N LEU A 107 15.40 0.63 6.32
CA LEU A 107 14.89 0.08 5.08
C LEU A 107 13.57 0.74 4.67
N SER A 108 13.50 1.01 3.38
CA SER A 108 12.35 1.59 2.70
C SER A 108 12.26 0.98 1.31
N ILE A 109 11.12 1.15 0.64
CA ILE A 109 11.01 0.86 -0.78
C ILE A 109 10.75 2.16 -1.53
N VAL A 110 11.53 2.42 -2.57
CA VAL A 110 11.27 3.48 -3.53
C VAL A 110 10.45 2.89 -4.66
N ILE A 111 9.38 3.57 -5.04
CA ILE A 111 8.49 3.15 -6.10
C ILE A 111 8.45 4.27 -7.13
N GLU A 112 8.96 3.97 -8.30
CA GLU A 112 8.78 4.78 -9.49
C GLU A 112 7.49 4.36 -10.21
N VAL A 113 6.75 5.35 -10.72
CA VAL A 113 5.56 5.16 -11.53
C VAL A 113 5.84 5.68 -12.92
N GLN A 114 5.81 4.76 -13.88
CA GLN A 114 5.90 5.08 -15.29
C GLN A 114 4.50 5.08 -15.91
N THR A 115 4.23 6.00 -16.83
CA THR A 115 2.93 6.12 -17.49
C THR A 115 3.06 6.43 -18.98
N THR A 116 2.02 6.11 -19.75
CA THR A 116 1.79 6.62 -21.11
C THR A 116 0.62 7.62 -21.12
N ASN A 117 0.49 8.38 -22.21
CA ASN A 117 -0.60 9.33 -22.41
C ASN A 117 -1.42 8.94 -23.66
N LYS A 118 -2.76 8.86 -23.52
CA LYS A 118 -3.72 8.58 -24.61
C LYS A 118 -3.58 9.53 -25.79
N GLN A 119 -3.15 10.77 -25.55
CA GLN A 119 -2.93 11.78 -26.58
C GLN A 119 -1.69 11.49 -27.42
N ASN A 120 -0.77 10.65 -26.92
CA ASN A 120 0.48 10.27 -27.56
C ASN A 120 0.63 8.72 -27.58
N PRO A 121 -0.20 7.98 -28.32
CA PRO A 121 -0.29 6.52 -28.22
C PRO A 121 0.99 5.75 -28.60
N ASN A 122 1.91 6.40 -29.31
CA ASN A 122 3.19 5.81 -29.72
C ASN A 122 4.33 6.08 -28.74
N GLU A 123 4.11 6.87 -27.68
CA GLU A 123 5.15 7.14 -26.70
C GLU A 123 5.34 5.95 -25.74
N PRO A 124 6.60 5.59 -25.43
CA PRO A 124 6.87 4.54 -24.46
C PRO A 124 6.47 4.99 -23.05
N LEU A 125 6.37 4.03 -22.12
CA LEU A 125 6.25 4.30 -20.69
C LEU A 125 7.41 5.21 -20.24
N ARG A 126 7.08 6.33 -19.59
CA ARG A 126 8.04 7.26 -19.02
C ARG A 126 7.79 7.45 -17.54
N THR A 127 8.85 7.62 -16.78
CA THR A 127 8.81 8.06 -15.38
C THR A 127 8.05 9.39 -15.30
N ASN A 128 6.99 9.44 -14.50
CA ASN A 128 6.22 10.66 -14.28
C ASN A 128 5.98 10.95 -12.80
N ALA A 129 5.99 9.91 -11.96
CA ALA A 129 5.81 10.08 -10.53
C ALA A 129 6.61 9.05 -9.75
N TRP A 130 6.70 9.25 -8.44
CA TRP A 130 7.36 8.31 -7.54
C TRP A 130 6.85 8.45 -6.11
N THR A 131 7.17 7.49 -5.26
CA THR A 131 6.96 7.59 -3.81
C THR A 131 7.98 6.74 -3.09
N LYS A 132 8.00 6.82 -1.75
CA LYS A 132 8.85 6.01 -0.89
C LYS A 132 8.03 5.51 0.28
N LEU A 133 8.13 4.23 0.61
CA LEU A 133 7.35 3.63 1.69
C LEU A 133 8.30 3.17 2.81
N PRO A 134 8.05 3.54 4.07
CA PRO A 134 8.71 2.90 5.20
C PRO A 134 8.20 1.45 5.32
N LEU A 135 9.09 0.54 5.74
CA LEU A 135 8.75 -0.89 5.87
C LEU A 135 8.58 -1.32 7.33
N PHE A 136 9.43 -0.80 8.22
CA PHE A 136 9.47 -1.18 9.63
C PHE A 136 9.34 0.04 10.55
N ASP A 137 8.71 -0.14 11.70
CA ASP A 137 8.67 0.88 12.76
C ASP A 137 9.97 0.90 13.60
N HIS A 138 10.04 1.84 14.55
CA HIS A 138 11.16 1.98 15.49
C HIS A 138 11.38 0.76 16.41
N LYS A 139 10.43 -0.18 16.47
CA LYS A 139 10.54 -1.44 17.21
C LYS A 139 10.86 -2.61 16.28
N SER A 140 11.29 -2.35 15.05
CA SER A 140 11.59 -3.38 14.05
C SER A 140 10.39 -4.29 13.76
N ARG A 141 9.17 -3.77 13.86
CA ARG A 141 7.95 -4.48 13.44
C ARG A 141 7.59 -4.05 12.04
N LEU A 142 7.21 -5.01 11.20
CA LEU A 142 6.66 -4.70 9.89
C LEU A 142 5.42 -3.80 10.07
N LEU A 143 5.34 -2.74 9.29
CA LEU A 143 4.16 -1.87 9.23
C LEU A 143 3.01 -2.57 8.50
N SER A 144 2.53 -3.68 9.03
CA SER A 144 1.60 -4.59 8.33
C SER A 144 0.17 -4.08 8.34
N VAL A 145 -0.19 -3.14 7.46
CA VAL A 145 -1.54 -2.53 7.39
C VAL A 145 -1.91 -2.23 5.93
N ARG A 146 -3.15 -1.77 5.71
CA ARG A 146 -3.62 -1.10 4.49
C ARG A 146 -3.14 0.35 4.48
N TRP A 147 -2.27 0.68 3.54
CA TRP A 147 -1.65 1.99 3.43
C TRP A 147 -2.01 2.68 2.11
N LYS A 148 -2.12 3.99 2.16
CA LYS A 148 -2.16 4.84 0.97
C LYS A 148 -1.11 5.94 1.08
N VAL A 149 -0.50 6.29 -0.04
CA VAL A 149 0.47 7.38 -0.12
C VAL A 149 0.24 8.20 -1.38
N PRO A 150 0.41 9.54 -1.32
CA PRO A 150 0.43 10.37 -2.51
C PRO A 150 1.67 10.06 -3.36
N LEU A 151 1.49 10.16 -4.67
CA LEU A 151 2.58 10.16 -5.63
C LEU A 151 3.21 11.55 -5.72
N ARG A 152 4.53 11.60 -5.84
CA ARG A 152 5.34 12.82 -5.93
C ARG A 152 5.77 13.07 -7.36
N SER A 153 5.85 14.33 -7.73
CA SER A 153 6.40 14.77 -9.01
C SER A 153 7.91 14.58 -9.03
N LEU A 154 8.48 14.56 -10.23
CA LEU A 154 9.91 14.47 -10.45
C LEU A 154 10.66 15.75 -10.01
N PRO A 155 11.96 15.65 -9.69
CA PRO A 155 12.82 14.47 -9.75
C PRO A 155 12.67 13.52 -8.54
N ILE A 156 13.27 12.32 -8.65
CA ILE A 156 13.27 11.31 -7.58
C ILE A 156 14.34 11.66 -6.53
N PHE A 157 13.93 11.90 -5.28
CA PHE A 157 14.81 12.20 -4.15
C PHE A 157 14.90 11.01 -3.18
N HIS A 158 15.46 9.88 -3.63
CA HIS A 158 15.45 8.61 -2.87
C HIS A 158 16.17 8.69 -1.50
N ASN A 159 17.20 9.54 -1.38
CA ASN A 159 17.95 9.74 -0.13
C ASN A 159 17.17 10.55 0.91
N GLU A 160 16.06 11.17 0.53
CA GLU A 160 15.27 12.00 1.44
C GLU A 160 14.52 11.13 2.47
N SER A 161 14.35 11.66 3.67
CA SER A 161 13.57 11.01 4.72
C SER A 161 12.08 10.99 4.35
N PHE A 162 11.34 9.97 4.81
CA PHE A 162 9.90 9.88 4.53
C PHE A 162 9.11 11.15 4.93
N PRO A 163 9.36 11.77 6.10
CA PRO A 163 8.65 12.99 6.50
C PRO A 163 8.94 14.19 5.59
N ASN A 164 10.16 14.28 5.04
CA ASN A 164 10.52 15.35 4.13
C ASN A 164 10.01 15.11 2.71
N ILE A 165 9.96 13.86 2.26
CA ILE A 165 9.28 13.49 1.00
C ILE A 165 7.84 13.97 1.03
N ASN A 166 7.19 13.96 2.21
CA ASN A 166 5.81 14.39 2.31
C ASN A 166 5.56 15.89 2.05
N LYS A 167 6.62 16.69 2.04
CA LYS A 167 6.61 18.12 1.70
C LYS A 167 6.86 18.39 0.22
N LEU A 168 7.25 17.37 -0.56
CA LEU A 168 7.55 17.52 -1.98
C LEU A 168 6.26 17.68 -2.81
N PRO A 169 6.34 18.35 -3.98
CA PRO A 169 5.21 18.49 -4.89
C PRO A 169 4.59 17.14 -5.25
N THR A 170 3.25 17.06 -5.18
CA THR A 170 2.50 15.86 -5.57
C THR A 170 2.38 15.76 -7.09
N PHE A 171 2.16 14.55 -7.59
CA PHE A 171 1.78 14.29 -8.98
C PHE A 171 0.25 14.39 -9.09
N GLY A 172 -0.24 15.63 -9.21
CA GLY A 172 -1.66 15.93 -9.07
C GLY A 172 -2.20 15.46 -7.72
N SER A 173 -3.31 14.73 -7.76
CA SER A 173 -3.95 14.11 -6.59
C SER A 173 -3.77 12.59 -6.55
N ALA A 174 -2.86 12.05 -7.36
CA ALA A 174 -2.71 10.60 -7.53
C ALA A 174 -2.16 9.93 -6.26
N GLU A 175 -2.75 8.80 -5.89
CA GLU A 175 -2.40 8.05 -4.68
C GLU A 175 -2.25 6.56 -4.97
N LEU A 176 -1.19 5.96 -4.43
CA LEU A 176 -0.96 4.52 -4.46
C LEU A 176 -1.54 3.87 -3.19
N TYR A 177 -2.32 2.80 -3.38
CA TYR A 177 -2.92 1.99 -2.33
C TYR A 177 -2.25 0.62 -2.31
N TYR A 178 -1.73 0.23 -1.15
CA TYR A 178 -0.97 -1.00 -0.98
C TYR A 178 -1.18 -1.61 0.40
N ARG A 179 -0.78 -2.87 0.55
CA ARG A 179 -0.70 -3.57 1.84
C ARG A 179 0.68 -4.13 2.04
N LEU A 180 1.19 -3.98 3.26
CA LEU A 180 2.33 -4.75 3.73
C LEU A 180 1.79 -5.92 4.56
N VAL A 181 2.21 -7.13 4.21
CA VAL A 181 1.74 -8.35 4.86
C VAL A 181 2.93 -9.24 5.16
N ASN A 182 2.92 -9.89 6.33
CA ASN A 182 3.88 -10.97 6.59
C ASN A 182 3.69 -12.07 5.52
N SER A 183 4.77 -12.72 5.10
CA SER A 183 4.71 -13.71 4.00
C SER A 183 3.71 -14.83 4.25
N LYS A 184 3.55 -15.26 5.51
CA LYS A 184 2.58 -16.30 5.91
C LYS A 184 1.11 -15.91 5.67
N ASP A 185 0.81 -14.61 5.71
CA ASP A 185 -0.55 -14.06 5.56
C ASP A 185 -0.86 -13.67 4.12
N ALA A 186 0.15 -13.66 3.25
CA ALA A 186 0.05 -13.12 1.90
C ALA A 186 -1.01 -13.83 1.05
N VAL A 187 -1.15 -15.15 1.16
CA VAL A 187 -2.14 -15.93 0.39
C VAL A 187 -3.56 -15.50 0.76
N ASN A 188 -3.86 -15.43 2.06
CA ASN A 188 -5.18 -15.03 2.54
C ASN A 188 -5.51 -13.59 2.13
N GLN A 189 -4.53 -12.69 2.25
CA GLN A 189 -4.69 -11.29 1.88
C GLN A 189 -4.83 -11.09 0.37
N SER A 190 -4.19 -11.91 -0.46
CA SER A 190 -4.30 -11.82 -1.92
C SER A 190 -5.72 -12.11 -2.43
N ASN A 191 -6.50 -12.90 -1.68
CA ASN A 191 -7.86 -13.29 -2.06
C ASN A 191 -8.94 -12.28 -1.65
N LEU A 192 -8.58 -11.20 -0.94
CA LEU A 192 -9.54 -10.18 -0.55
C LEU A 192 -9.98 -9.36 -1.78
N PRO A 193 -11.28 -9.06 -1.92
CA PRO A 193 -11.78 -8.30 -3.05
C PRO A 193 -11.20 -6.89 -3.06
N LEU A 194 -10.68 -6.47 -4.20
CA LEU A 194 -10.16 -5.12 -4.41
C LEU A 194 -11.25 -4.22 -4.98
N SER A 195 -11.46 -3.07 -4.35
CA SER A 195 -12.37 -2.04 -4.86
C SER A 195 -11.90 -0.66 -4.45
N PRO A 196 -11.77 0.29 -5.40
CA PRO A 196 -11.50 1.69 -5.09
C PRO A 196 -12.55 2.34 -4.16
N ASN A 197 -13.77 1.78 -4.09
CA ASN A 197 -14.80 2.22 -3.14
C ASN A 197 -14.38 2.03 -1.68
N HIS A 198 -13.47 1.10 -1.41
CA HIS A 198 -12.96 0.81 -0.06
C HIS A 198 -11.70 1.60 0.27
N ARG A 199 -11.40 2.70 -0.46
CA ARG A 199 -10.24 3.57 -0.20
C ARG A 199 -10.18 4.12 1.23
N ASN A 200 -11.32 4.23 1.90
CA ASN A 200 -11.44 4.65 3.30
C ASN A 200 -10.88 3.64 4.30
N LEU A 201 -10.62 2.39 3.89
CA LEU A 201 -9.99 1.37 4.72
C LEU A 201 -8.44 1.48 4.76
N TYR A 202 -7.87 2.43 4.03
CA TYR A 202 -6.43 2.64 3.92
C TYR A 202 -6.01 3.91 4.65
N PHE A 203 -4.89 3.82 5.36
CA PHE A 203 -4.37 4.89 6.20
C PHE A 203 -3.10 5.50 5.59
N TYR A 204 -2.75 6.72 5.97
CA TYR A 204 -1.42 7.25 5.66
C TYR A 204 -0.39 6.63 6.61
N PRO A 205 0.81 6.26 6.13
CA PRO A 205 1.88 5.75 7.00
C PRO A 205 2.29 6.75 8.08
N PRO A 206 2.79 6.27 9.24
CA PRO A 206 3.36 7.11 10.28
C PRO A 206 4.45 8.04 9.74
N GLN A 207 4.60 9.21 10.36
CA GLN A 207 5.49 10.29 9.92
C GLN A 207 6.75 10.42 10.79
N ASP A 208 7.02 9.42 11.63
CA ASP A 208 8.01 9.50 12.71
C ASP A 208 9.34 8.82 12.37
#